data_AF-A0A7J8LRQ3-F1
#
_entry.id   AF-A0A7J8LRQ3-F1
#
_cell.length_a   1.000
_cell.length_b   1.000
_cell.length_c   1.000
_cell.angle_alpha   90.00
_cell.angle_beta   90.00
_cell.angle_gamma   90.00
#
_symmetry.space_group_name_H-M   'P 1'
#
loop_
_entity.id
_entity.type
_entity.pdbx_description
1 polymer ?
#
loop_
_entity_poly.entity_id
_entity_poly.type
_entity_poly.pdbx_seq_one_letter_code
_entity_poly.pdbx_strand_id
1 'polypeptide(L)'
;MAKYVMYGPLAANVMYSWIYEDSYKHPWCVHILIICALRGFMHQLWSSYNNMLFLGNCRIKQQGVEFKQIDNEWDWDNFILLQGLLATMACLMFPSMDDEFPIWNTKGFITLMLLHVMVSEPLYYWMHRFFHGRYLFTHYHSLHHSSSVPHPFTGR
;
A
#
# COMPACT_ATOMS: atom_id res chain seq x y z
N MET A 1 10.63 -1.13 -13.46
CA MET A 1 10.22 -0.02 -14.37
C MET A 1 8.84 -0.26 -14.98
N ALA A 2 8.56 -1.39 -15.65
CA ALA A 2 7.25 -1.63 -16.29
C ALA A 2 6.04 -1.67 -15.32
N LYS A 3 6.23 -1.99 -14.03
CA LYS A 3 5.14 -2.11 -13.05
C LYS A 3 4.27 -0.85 -12.89
N TYR A 4 4.85 0.33 -13.07
CA TYR A 4 4.12 1.60 -12.94
C TYR A 4 3.23 1.92 -14.14
N VAL A 5 3.38 1.20 -15.26
CA VAL A 5 2.46 1.29 -16.41
C VAL A 5 1.02 0.92 -16.00
N MET A 6 0.86 0.15 -14.92
CA MET A 6 -0.44 -0.18 -14.34
C MET A 6 -1.23 1.06 -13.86
N TYR A 7 -0.54 2.16 -13.51
CA TYR A 7 -1.20 3.45 -13.24
C TYR A 7 -1.53 4.24 -14.51
N GLY A 8 -1.05 3.81 -15.66
CA GLY A 8 -1.21 4.49 -16.95
C GLY A 8 -2.68 4.82 -17.27
N PRO A 9 -3.63 3.87 -17.19
CA PRO A 9 -5.03 4.16 -17.42
C PRO A 9 -5.61 5.19 -16.44
N LEU A 10 -5.22 5.13 -15.17
CA LEU A 10 -5.66 6.07 -14.13
C LEU A 10 -5.15 7.49 -14.42
N ALA A 11 -3.85 7.61 -14.71
CA ALA A 11 -3.23 8.88 -15.07
C ALA A 11 -3.78 9.44 -16.39
N ALA A 12 -4.02 8.59 -17.38
CA ALA A 12 -4.60 8.98 -18.66
C ALA A 12 -6.03 9.53 -18.50
N ASN A 13 -6.87 8.89 -17.69
CA ASN A 13 -8.22 9.39 -17.40
C ASN A 13 -8.19 10.76 -16.69
N VAL A 14 -7.26 10.95 -15.75
CA VAL A 14 -7.07 12.26 -15.08
C VAL A 14 -6.64 13.32 -16.09
N MET A 15 -5.64 13.04 -16.93
CA MET A 15 -5.18 13.97 -17.95
C MET A 15 -6.27 14.29 -18.99
N TYR A 16 -7.01 13.28 -19.42
CA TYR A 16 -8.10 13.43 -20.39
C TYR A 16 -9.20 14.33 -19.83
N SER A 17 -9.65 14.07 -18.60
CA SER A 17 -10.67 14.89 -17.93
C SER A 17 -10.18 16.34 -17.77
N TRP A 18 -8.91 16.54 -17.41
CA TRP A 18 -8.36 17.88 -17.22
C TRP A 18 -8.21 18.69 -18.53
N ILE A 19 -7.88 18.03 -19.64
CA ILE A 19 -7.62 18.69 -20.92
C ILE A 19 -8.91 18.91 -21.72
N TYR A 20 -9.84 17.96 -21.69
CA TYR A 20 -10.98 17.91 -22.60
C TYR A 20 -12.34 18.12 -21.94
N GLU A 21 -12.43 18.04 -20.61
CA GLU A 21 -13.68 18.26 -19.89
C GLU A 21 -13.60 19.52 -19.02
N ASP A 22 -14.56 20.43 -19.18
CA ASP A 22 -14.67 21.66 -18.36
C ASP A 22 -15.08 21.38 -16.90
N SER A 23 -15.23 20.11 -16.52
CA SER A 23 -15.70 19.64 -15.21
C SER A 23 -14.89 18.44 -14.74
N TYR A 24 -14.41 18.48 -13.48
CA TYR A 24 -13.71 17.37 -12.84
C TYR A 24 -14.66 16.21 -12.56
N LYS A 25 -14.92 15.35 -13.56
CA LYS A 25 -15.85 14.22 -13.43
C LYS A 25 -15.33 13.07 -12.57
N HIS A 26 -14.00 12.93 -12.42
CA HIS A 26 -13.40 11.83 -11.65
C HIS A 26 -12.40 12.32 -10.60
N PRO A 27 -12.84 13.07 -9.57
CA PRO A 27 -11.96 13.56 -8.52
C PRO A 27 -11.24 12.41 -7.79
N TRP A 28 -11.88 11.25 -7.64
CA TRP A 28 -11.34 10.13 -6.88
C TRP A 28 -10.10 9.49 -7.51
N CYS A 29 -9.96 9.50 -8.84
CA CYS A 29 -8.76 9.01 -9.52
C CYS A 29 -7.50 9.77 -9.08
N VAL A 30 -7.60 11.09 -8.92
CA VAL A 30 -6.52 11.95 -8.42
C VAL A 30 -6.23 11.64 -6.96
N HIS A 31 -7.26 11.49 -6.13
CA HIS A 31 -7.10 11.16 -4.71
C HIS A 31 -6.40 9.82 -4.50
N ILE A 32 -6.72 8.79 -5.30
CA ILE A 32 -6.04 7.49 -5.26
C ILE A 32 -4.55 7.66 -5.55
N LEU A 33 -4.18 8.39 -6.62
CA LEU A 33 -2.79 8.66 -6.95
C LEU A 33 -2.05 9.41 -5.84
N ILE A 34 -2.69 10.43 -5.25
CA ILE A 34 -2.13 11.19 -4.13
C ILE A 34 -1.91 10.27 -2.92
N ILE A 35 -2.88 9.42 -2.56
CA ILE A 35 -2.75 8.49 -1.43
C ILE A 35 -1.62 7.49 -1.67
N CYS A 36 -1.53 6.90 -2.87
CA CYS A 36 -0.44 6.00 -3.24
C CYS A 36 0.94 6.68 -3.13
N ALA A 37 1.05 7.92 -3.62
CA ALA A 37 2.28 8.70 -3.52
C ALA A 37 2.65 9.03 -2.06
N LEU A 38 1.68 9.47 -1.25
CA LEU A 38 1.87 9.74 0.18
C LEU A 38 2.31 8.50 0.96
N ARG A 39 1.75 7.31 0.64
CA ARG A 39 2.18 6.06 1.27
C ARG A 39 3.61 5.70 0.91
N GLY A 40 4.00 5.84 -0.36
CA GLY A 40 5.38 5.62 -0.79
C GLY A 40 6.34 6.60 -0.14
N PHE A 41 5.96 7.88 -0.07
CA PHE A 41 6.75 8.90 0.61
C PHE A 41 6.92 8.63 2.11
N MET A 42 5.85 8.25 2.80
CA MET A 42 5.90 7.88 4.22
C MET A 42 6.83 6.68 4.44
N HIS A 43 6.75 5.66 3.59
CA HIS A 43 7.67 4.52 3.65
C HIS A 43 9.12 4.96 3.49
N GLN A 44 9.40 5.83 2.51
CA GLN A 44 10.75 6.37 2.29
C GLN A 44 11.26 7.17 3.50
N LEU A 45 10.42 8.02 4.10
CA LEU A 45 10.79 8.79 5.30
C LEU A 45 11.17 7.86 6.46
N TRP A 46 10.36 6.84 6.73
CA TRP A 46 10.66 5.87 7.79
C TRP A 46 11.92 5.07 7.48
N SER A 47 12.10 4.61 6.25
CA SER A 47 13.30 3.89 5.84
C SER A 47 14.55 4.76 6.01
N SER A 48 14.53 6.01 5.56
CA SER A 48 15.63 6.97 5.75
C SER A 48 15.92 7.19 7.22
N TYR A 49 14.90 7.44 8.04
CA TYR A 49 15.04 7.68 9.47
C TYR A 49 15.69 6.48 10.18
N ASN A 50 15.20 5.26 9.96
CA ASN A 50 15.72 4.06 10.63
C ASN A 50 17.14 3.65 10.17
N ASN A 51 17.58 4.15 9.02
CA ASN A 51 18.92 3.90 8.48
C ASN A 51 19.95 4.99 8.82
N MET A 52 19.56 6.01 9.60
CA MET A 52 20.50 7.02 10.10
C MET A 52 21.50 6.42 11.10
N LEU A 53 22.79 6.54 10.79
CA LEU A 53 23.89 5.94 11.56
C LEU A 53 23.98 6.46 13.02
N PHE A 54 23.50 7.67 13.27
CA PHE A 54 23.53 8.28 14.61
C PHE A 54 22.46 7.73 15.57
N LEU A 55 21.48 6.95 15.08
CA LEU A 55 20.44 6.32 15.90
C LEU A 55 20.85 4.92 16.42
N GLY A 56 22.14 4.58 16.38
CA GLY A 56 22.66 3.23 16.68
C GLY A 56 22.09 2.55 17.94
N ASN A 57 21.96 3.29 19.03
CA ASN A 57 21.46 2.75 20.31
C ASN A 57 19.94 2.48 20.34
N CYS A 58 19.19 3.02 19.38
CA CYS A 58 17.73 2.87 19.27
C CYS A 58 17.32 1.79 18.25
N ARG A 59 18.29 1.11 17.60
CA ARG A 59 18.00 0.12 16.55
C ARG A 59 17.65 -1.24 17.16
N ILE A 60 16.57 -1.84 16.67
CA ILE A 60 16.16 -3.22 17.01
C ILE A 60 17.24 -4.22 16.56
N LYS A 61 17.81 -4.00 15.37
CA LYS A 61 18.93 -4.78 14.82
C LYS A 61 20.13 -3.87 14.68
N GLN A 62 21.23 -4.25 15.33
CA GLN A 62 22.46 -3.44 15.32
C GLN A 62 23.19 -3.53 13.96
N GLN A 63 23.06 -4.67 13.27
CA GLN A 63 23.54 -4.83 11.90
C GLN A 63 22.75 -3.93 10.95
N GLY A 64 23.46 -3.28 10.02
CA GLY A 64 22.83 -2.54 8.93
C GLY A 64 22.05 -3.42 7.95
N VAL A 65 21.32 -2.79 7.04
CA VAL A 65 20.65 -3.48 5.93
C VAL A 65 21.71 -3.95 4.94
N GLU A 66 21.79 -5.26 4.72
CA GLU A 66 22.72 -5.86 3.76
C GLU A 66 22.16 -5.83 2.33
N PHE A 67 23.04 -5.85 1.32
CA PHE A 67 22.64 -5.86 -0.10
C PHE A 67 21.63 -6.96 -0.42
N LYS A 68 21.79 -8.16 0.14
CA LYS A 68 20.84 -9.27 -0.05
C LYS A 68 19.43 -8.93 0.42
N GLN A 69 19.30 -8.19 1.51
CA GLN A 69 17.99 -7.76 2.00
C GLN A 69 17.39 -6.70 1.06
N ILE A 70 18.21 -5.78 0.54
CA ILE A 70 17.78 -4.78 -0.46
C ILE A 70 17.25 -5.49 -1.72
N ASP A 71 17.95 -6.51 -2.20
CA ASP A 71 17.53 -7.30 -3.36
C ASP A 71 16.21 -8.04 -3.12
N ASN A 72 16.06 -8.65 -1.93
CA ASN A 72 14.83 -9.35 -1.55
C ASN A 72 13.61 -8.41 -1.43
N GLU A 73 13.85 -7.16 -1.04
CA GLU A 73 12.81 -6.13 -0.82
C GLU A 73 12.69 -5.17 -2.00
N TRP A 74 13.31 -5.46 -3.15
CA TRP A 74 13.34 -4.57 -4.30
C TRP A 74 11.95 -4.13 -4.78
N ASP A 75 10.96 -5.01 -4.64
CA ASP A 75 9.57 -4.78 -5.01
C ASP A 75 8.64 -4.50 -3.81
N TRP A 76 9.18 -3.89 -2.75
CA TRP A 76 8.44 -3.53 -1.54
C TRP A 76 7.16 -2.73 -1.80
N ASP A 77 7.09 -1.96 -2.89
CA ASP A 77 5.97 -1.09 -3.26
C ASP A 77 4.84 -1.81 -4.03
N ASN A 78 4.98 -3.10 -4.32
CA ASN A 78 3.95 -3.88 -5.02
C ASN A 78 2.59 -3.85 -4.32
N PHE A 79 2.54 -3.78 -2.99
CA PHE A 79 1.27 -3.66 -2.27
C PHE A 79 0.59 -2.30 -2.51
N ILE A 80 1.37 -1.21 -2.68
CA ILE A 80 0.82 0.12 -2.98
C ILE A 80 0.19 0.09 -4.38
N LEU A 81 0.87 -0.55 -5.34
CA LEU A 81 0.34 -0.78 -6.68
C LEU A 81 -0.98 -1.56 -6.63
N LEU A 82 -1.00 -2.69 -5.91
CA LEU A 82 -2.20 -3.51 -5.76
C LEU A 82 -3.36 -2.71 -5.14
N GLN A 83 -3.11 -1.96 -4.08
CA GLN A 83 -4.16 -1.15 -3.45
C GLN A 83 -4.67 -0.03 -4.36
N GLY A 84 -3.79 0.63 -5.11
CA GLY A 84 -4.19 1.61 -6.11
C GLY A 84 -5.09 1.00 -7.19
N LEU A 85 -4.76 -0.21 -7.67
CA LEU A 85 -5.58 -0.95 -8.63
C LEU A 85 -6.94 -1.34 -8.04
N LEU A 86 -6.98 -1.87 -6.81
CA LEU A 86 -8.23 -2.23 -6.15
C LEU A 86 -9.12 -1.00 -5.91
N ALA A 87 -8.54 0.13 -5.51
CA ALA A 87 -9.28 1.38 -5.35
C ALA A 87 -9.83 1.88 -6.70
N THR A 88 -9.05 1.78 -7.77
CA THR A 88 -9.50 2.12 -9.12
C THR A 88 -10.65 1.22 -9.56
N MET A 89 -10.54 -0.09 -9.35
CA MET A 89 -11.62 -1.05 -9.65
C MET A 89 -12.88 -0.72 -8.86
N ALA A 90 -12.76 -0.36 -7.57
CA ALA A 90 -13.90 0.06 -6.76
C ALA A 90 -14.61 1.29 -7.34
N CYS A 91 -13.88 2.33 -7.76
CA CYS A 91 -14.47 3.50 -8.41
C CYS A 91 -15.21 3.13 -9.71
N LEU A 92 -14.66 2.20 -10.51
CA LEU A 92 -15.31 1.75 -11.75
C LEU A 92 -16.55 0.88 -11.51
N MET A 93 -16.53 0.05 -10.45
CA MET A 93 -17.65 -0.83 -10.11
C MET A 93 -18.80 -0.10 -9.41
N PHE A 94 -18.50 1.02 -8.74
CA PHE A 94 -19.47 1.81 -7.99
C PHE A 94 -19.50 3.27 -8.48
N PRO A 95 -20.09 3.56 -9.65
CA PRO A 95 -20.12 4.90 -10.23
C PRO A 95 -20.79 5.96 -9.32
N SER A 96 -21.69 5.54 -8.44
CA SER A 96 -22.33 6.43 -7.44
C SER A 96 -21.35 7.00 -6.41
N MET A 97 -20.11 6.50 -6.35
CA MET A 97 -19.07 7.07 -5.49
C MET A 97 -18.64 8.48 -5.94
N ASP A 98 -18.77 8.82 -7.22
CA ASP A 98 -18.35 10.12 -7.73
C ASP A 98 -19.28 11.26 -7.25
N ASP A 99 -20.58 11.00 -7.10
CA ASP A 99 -21.58 12.02 -6.77
C ASP A 99 -21.99 12.07 -5.29
N GLU A 100 -21.91 10.95 -4.56
CA GLU A 100 -22.50 10.84 -3.20
C GLU A 100 -21.48 10.73 -2.06
N PHE A 101 -20.19 10.52 -2.33
CA PHE A 101 -19.19 10.37 -1.27
C PHE A 101 -18.68 11.72 -0.77
N PRO A 102 -18.95 12.11 0.48
CA PRO A 102 -18.32 13.28 1.06
C PRO A 102 -16.82 13.01 1.31
N ILE A 103 -16.00 14.05 1.22
CA ILE A 103 -14.56 13.98 1.54
C ILE A 103 -14.33 13.47 2.98
N TRP A 104 -15.25 13.77 3.90
CA TRP A 104 -15.20 13.31 5.29
C TRP A 104 -16.55 12.77 5.76
N ASN A 105 -16.53 11.58 6.36
CA ASN A 105 -17.71 10.98 7.00
C ASN A 105 -17.30 10.21 8.27
N THR A 106 -17.59 10.76 9.44
CA THR A 106 -17.24 10.14 10.73
C THR A 106 -17.91 8.76 10.90
N LYS A 107 -19.15 8.57 10.44
CA LYS A 107 -19.83 7.27 10.52
C LYS A 107 -19.14 6.26 9.62
N GLY A 108 -18.80 6.66 8.40
CA GLY A 108 -18.03 5.85 7.46
C GLY A 108 -16.66 5.47 8.02
N PHE A 109 -15.97 6.41 8.66
CA PHE A 109 -14.69 6.16 9.34
C PHE A 109 -14.82 5.12 10.47
N ILE A 110 -15.82 5.26 11.34
CA ILE A 110 -16.08 4.29 12.41
C ILE A 110 -16.40 2.91 11.82
N THR A 111 -17.26 2.84 10.80
CA THR A 111 -17.58 1.59 10.10
C THR A 111 -16.33 0.95 9.50
N LEU A 112 -15.45 1.74 8.87
CA LEU A 112 -14.20 1.24 8.30
C LEU A 112 -13.26 0.69 9.39
N MET A 113 -13.15 1.38 10.53
CA MET A 113 -12.36 0.89 11.67
C MET A 113 -12.91 -0.42 12.22
N LEU A 114 -14.24 -0.55 12.36
CA LEU A 114 -14.86 -1.79 12.79
C LEU A 114 -14.63 -2.92 11.79
N LEU A 115 -14.82 -2.68 10.49
CA LEU A 115 -14.53 -3.67 9.44
C LEU A 115 -13.06 -4.08 9.45
N HIS A 116 -12.14 -3.14 9.63
CA HIS A 116 -10.71 -3.44 9.71
C HIS A 116 -10.40 -4.34 10.91
N VAL A 117 -10.82 -3.95 12.12
CA VAL A 117 -10.51 -4.70 13.35
C VAL A 117 -11.26 -6.03 13.43
N MET A 118 -12.52 -6.08 13.01
CA MET A 118 -13.38 -7.25 13.20
C MET A 118 -13.33 -8.24 12.04
N VAL A 119 -12.96 -7.80 10.84
CA VAL A 119 -12.94 -8.67 9.64
C VAL A 119 -11.54 -8.78 9.06
N SER A 120 -10.90 -7.67 8.74
CA SER A 120 -9.60 -7.67 8.06
C SER A 120 -8.51 -8.32 8.93
N GLU A 121 -8.39 -7.92 10.19
CA GLU A 121 -7.35 -8.44 11.09
C GLU A 121 -7.49 -9.95 11.38
N PRO A 122 -8.69 -10.48 11.73
CA PRO A 122 -8.87 -11.92 11.86
C PRO A 122 -8.60 -12.66 10.54
N LEU A 123 -9.12 -12.18 9.41
CA LEU A 123 -8.88 -12.83 8.13
C LEU A 123 -7.38 -12.89 7.80
N TYR A 124 -6.68 -11.78 7.99
CA TYR A 124 -5.23 -11.70 7.83
C TYR A 124 -4.52 -12.71 8.73
N TYR A 125 -4.87 -12.78 10.02
CA TYR A 125 -4.26 -13.73 10.95
C TYR A 125 -4.44 -15.18 10.50
N TRP A 126 -5.67 -15.56 10.12
CA TRP A 126 -5.98 -16.92 9.67
C TRP A 126 -5.25 -17.27 8.39
N MET A 127 -5.25 -16.36 7.41
CA MET A 127 -4.55 -16.54 6.15
C MET A 127 -3.04 -16.66 6.40
N HIS A 128 -2.45 -15.73 7.15
CA HIS A 128 -1.04 -15.77 7.53
C HIS A 128 -0.67 -17.10 8.20
N ARG A 129 -1.48 -17.58 9.15
CA ARG A 129 -1.30 -18.89 9.80
C ARG A 129 -1.35 -20.05 8.79
N PHE A 130 -2.22 -19.98 7.80
CA PHE A 130 -2.30 -20.98 6.72
C PHE A 130 -1.04 -20.98 5.84
N PHE A 131 -0.46 -19.80 5.54
CA PHE A 131 0.80 -19.67 4.83
C PHE A 131 2.01 -20.24 5.57
N HIS A 132 1.92 -20.43 6.89
CA HIS A 132 2.92 -21.15 7.69
C HIS A 132 2.82 -22.68 7.58
N GLY A 133 1.86 -23.23 6.83
CA GLY A 133 1.84 -24.65 6.49
C GLY A 133 3.02 -25.06 5.61
N ARG A 134 3.52 -26.29 5.74
CA ARG A 134 4.75 -26.80 5.05
C ARG A 134 4.87 -26.37 3.58
N TYR A 135 3.84 -26.61 2.77
CA TYR A 135 3.89 -26.32 1.34
C TYR A 135 3.96 -24.82 1.04
N LEU A 136 3.03 -24.04 1.57
CA LEU A 136 2.96 -22.60 1.33
C LEU A 136 4.14 -21.86 1.95
N PHE A 137 4.63 -22.34 3.09
CA PHE A 137 5.81 -21.79 3.72
C PHE A 137 7.01 -21.92 2.79
N THR A 138 7.35 -23.13 2.34
CA THR A 138 8.53 -23.36 1.51
C THR A 138 8.49 -22.57 0.20
N HIS A 139 7.33 -22.49 -0.46
CA HIS A 139 7.24 -21.95 -1.83
C HIS A 139 6.86 -20.47 -1.90
N TYR A 140 6.19 -19.91 -0.88
CA TYR A 140 5.61 -18.56 -0.95
C TYR A 140 5.91 -17.69 0.27
N HIS A 141 5.97 -18.28 1.48
CA HIS A 141 6.12 -17.48 2.71
C HIS A 141 7.56 -17.39 3.22
N SER A 142 8.43 -18.34 2.85
CA SER A 142 9.83 -18.41 3.30
C SER A 142 10.63 -17.17 2.91
N LEU A 143 10.41 -16.63 1.70
CA LEU A 143 11.05 -15.41 1.23
C LEU A 143 10.69 -14.20 2.10
N HIS A 144 9.42 -14.08 2.49
CA HIS A 144 8.96 -13.03 3.42
C HIS A 144 9.70 -13.12 4.77
N HIS A 145 9.94 -14.33 5.29
CA HIS A 145 10.72 -14.55 6.52
C HIS A 145 12.23 -14.37 6.36
N SER A 146 12.74 -14.34 5.13
CA SER A 146 14.17 -14.18 4.87
C SER A 146 14.66 -12.73 5.05
N SER A 147 13.73 -11.78 5.07
CA SER A 147 13.98 -10.36 5.28
C SER A 147 13.64 -9.95 6.71
N SER A 148 14.60 -9.35 7.41
CA SER A 148 14.33 -8.77 8.72
C SER A 148 13.61 -7.43 8.57
N VAL A 149 12.58 -7.18 9.38
CA VAL A 149 11.83 -5.91 9.37
C VAL A 149 12.27 -5.07 10.59
N PRO A 150 13.29 -4.22 10.48
CA PRO A 150 13.88 -3.52 11.63
C PRO A 150 13.10 -2.27 12.06
N HIS A 151 12.07 -1.89 11.30
CA HIS A 151 11.30 -0.67 11.51
C HIS A 151 9.81 -0.90 11.30
N PRO A 152 8.93 -0.01 11.79
CA PRO A 152 7.50 -0.08 11.50
C PRO A 152 7.30 -0.15 9.99
N PHE A 153 6.65 -1.23 9.55
CA PHE A 153 6.28 -1.42 8.16
C PHE A 153 4.78 -1.16 8.05
N THR A 154 4.42 -0.14 7.27
CA THR A 154 3.02 0.19 7.02
C THR A 154 2.41 -0.67 5.92
N GLY A 155 3.11 -1.65 5.33
CA GLY A 155 2.60 -2.45 4.22
C GLY A 155 1.69 -3.62 4.61
N ARG A 156 0.89 -3.43 5.66
CA ARG A 156 -0.38 -4.15 5.83
C ARG A 156 -1.51 -3.36 5.17
#